data_AF-A0AA87IGW3-F1
#
_entry.id   AF-A0AA87IGW3-F1
#
_cell.length_a   1.000
_cell.length_b   1.000
_cell.length_c   1.000
_cell.angle_alpha   90.00
_cell.angle_beta   90.00
_cell.angle_gamma   90.00
#
_symmetry.space_group_name_H-M   'P 1'
#
loop_
_entity.id
_entity.type
_entity.pdbx_description
1 polymer ?
#
loop_
_entity_poly.entity_id
_entity_poly.type
_entity_poly.pdbx_seq_one_letter_code
_entity_poly.pdbx_strand_id
1 'polypeptide(L)'
;MKLAALQNNEYGAHWGTYNGTQAFFDARNNLFAQQAKGVIDVSAWQNTIDWQAVKNAGVEGAIIRLSYGWGNGFDVQAKRNISECKRLGIPFGVYVFSYAESAADGASEGADVVNLLRQAGVNPGDLSYPVFYDLENWTYTGHKSPTSPSVYDGMVNSWYGKLQAAGYNNLSVYSYTSYLNSALNSSNIHGKTRWVAQYGSTMQYTAFPTNDRGWQYTSGGSINGISGRVDMNAFGNYQFTPAVQITWVYRSEDIAVGASVDYPSSDIDYKWQSYNLSSKRWKTITDWTGANWAGWVDQLGDYWLHVEARDSRTRKIIGSQTIAFRYAPGTTRVAATYAGWQNNHVLLGESSNNAAAHYEIKIYDVRRSKWVQGFKGPWAIWKPKKGIYWTHYEVYTSDGRLADTKTYAFGV
;
A
#
# COMPACT_ATOMS: atom_id res chain seq x y z
N MET A 1 -2.47 22.04 -6.94
CA MET A 1 -1.82 20.75 -7.27
C MET A 1 -0.99 20.95 -8.52
N LYS A 2 0.29 20.56 -8.52
CA LYS A 2 1.18 20.73 -9.68
C LYS A 2 0.95 19.52 -10.62
N LEU A 3 0.72 19.77 -11.90
CA LEU A 3 0.73 18.73 -12.94
C LEU A 3 2.16 18.20 -13.11
N ALA A 4 2.30 17.06 -13.78
CA ALA A 4 3.64 16.57 -14.13
C ALA A 4 4.33 17.63 -14.97
N ALA A 5 5.63 17.80 -14.76
CA ALA A 5 6.40 18.73 -15.57
C ALA A 5 6.79 18.14 -16.94
N LEU A 6 6.55 16.84 -17.16
CA LEU A 6 6.77 16.17 -18.43
C LEU A 6 5.72 16.55 -19.47
N GLN A 7 6.14 16.47 -20.73
CA GLN A 7 5.32 16.77 -21.89
C GLN A 7 4.23 15.71 -22.08
N ASN A 8 3.13 16.10 -22.72
CA ASN A 8 2.16 15.15 -23.28
C ASN A 8 2.78 14.45 -24.50
N ASN A 9 2.16 13.37 -24.98
CA ASN A 9 2.61 12.75 -26.21
C ASN A 9 2.00 13.43 -27.45
N GLU A 10 2.63 13.22 -28.61
CA GLU A 10 2.21 13.75 -29.91
C GLU A 10 0.90 13.13 -30.44
N TYR A 11 0.37 12.13 -29.75
CA TYR A 11 -0.86 11.39 -30.12
C TYR A 11 -2.07 11.74 -29.25
N GLY A 12 -1.93 12.69 -28.30
CA GLY A 12 -3.02 13.22 -27.46
C GLY A 12 -3.13 12.63 -26.05
N ALA A 13 -2.32 11.63 -25.67
CA ALA A 13 -2.22 11.19 -24.28
C ALA A 13 -1.56 12.29 -23.44
N HIS A 14 -2.10 12.55 -22.25
CA HIS A 14 -1.80 13.79 -21.53
C HIS A 14 -1.85 13.66 -20.01
N TRP A 15 -1.11 14.56 -19.35
CA TRP A 15 -1.13 14.74 -17.91
C TRP A 15 -2.35 15.54 -17.46
N GLY A 16 -2.91 15.16 -16.31
CA GLY A 16 -4.04 15.83 -15.69
C GLY A 16 -4.10 15.54 -14.18
N THR A 17 -5.29 15.68 -13.60
CA THR A 17 -5.52 15.35 -12.19
C THR A 17 -6.72 14.41 -12.04
N TYR A 18 -6.62 13.44 -11.15
CA TYR A 18 -7.71 12.53 -10.78
C TYR A 18 -7.65 12.23 -9.28
N ASN A 19 -8.81 12.24 -8.60
CA ASN A 19 -8.91 12.09 -7.14
C ASN A 19 -7.98 13.03 -6.35
N GLY A 20 -7.80 14.26 -6.84
CA GLY A 20 -6.89 15.21 -6.21
C GLY A 20 -5.45 14.72 -6.16
N THR A 21 -5.00 13.95 -7.16
CA THR A 21 -3.60 13.57 -7.39
C THR A 21 -3.23 13.73 -8.87
N GLN A 22 -1.94 13.79 -9.19
CA GLN A 22 -1.44 13.79 -10.56
C GLN A 22 -1.88 12.50 -11.27
N ALA A 23 -2.30 12.61 -12.52
CA ALA A 23 -2.82 11.50 -13.30
C ALA A 23 -2.37 11.60 -14.77
N PHE A 24 -2.41 10.47 -15.46
CA PHE A 24 -2.16 10.38 -16.90
C PHE A 24 -3.35 9.74 -17.59
N PHE A 25 -3.73 10.31 -18.72
CA PHE A 25 -4.91 9.95 -19.50
C PHE A 25 -4.51 9.60 -20.92
N ASP A 26 -5.28 8.71 -21.55
CA ASP A 26 -5.22 8.57 -23.00
C ASP A 26 -5.85 9.76 -23.72
N ALA A 27 -5.75 9.80 -25.06
CA ALA A 27 -6.32 10.87 -25.88
C ALA A 27 -7.86 10.94 -25.85
N ARG A 28 -8.53 9.94 -25.26
CA ARG A 28 -9.99 9.89 -25.09
C ARG A 28 -10.42 10.27 -23.67
N ASN A 29 -9.51 10.75 -22.84
CA ASN A 29 -9.71 11.06 -21.41
C ASN A 29 -10.02 9.84 -20.54
N ASN A 30 -9.69 8.62 -20.98
CA ASN A 30 -9.71 7.47 -20.08
C ASN A 30 -8.48 7.53 -19.17
N LEU A 31 -8.70 7.33 -17.87
CA LEU A 31 -7.63 7.30 -16.88
C LEU A 31 -6.69 6.11 -17.15
N PHE A 32 -5.43 6.38 -17.46
CA PHE A 32 -4.38 5.36 -17.47
C PHE A 32 -3.76 5.21 -16.08
N ALA A 33 -3.38 6.27 -15.40
CA ALA A 33 -2.81 6.14 -14.06
C ALA A 33 -3.18 7.32 -13.19
N GLN A 34 -3.46 7.07 -11.91
CA GLN A 34 -3.56 8.08 -10.85
C GLN A 34 -2.38 7.95 -9.90
N GLN A 35 -2.16 8.96 -9.05
CA GLN A 35 -0.92 9.08 -8.28
C GLN A 35 0.32 8.97 -9.19
N ALA A 36 0.18 9.41 -10.44
CA ALA A 36 1.14 9.17 -11.50
C ALA A 36 2.38 10.05 -11.35
N LYS A 37 3.51 9.53 -11.85
CA LYS A 37 4.86 10.11 -11.78
C LYS A 37 5.47 10.19 -13.16
N GLY A 38 6.02 11.36 -13.48
CA GLY A 38 6.77 11.57 -14.72
C GLY A 38 8.19 11.02 -14.60
N VAL A 39 8.46 9.91 -15.27
CA VAL A 39 9.74 9.18 -15.21
C VAL A 39 10.38 9.19 -16.58
N ILE A 40 11.69 9.37 -16.65
CA ILE A 40 12.46 9.18 -17.89
C ILE A 40 13.20 7.86 -17.88
N ASP A 41 13.46 7.30 -19.05
CA ASP A 41 14.45 6.24 -19.18
C ASP A 41 15.63 6.69 -20.04
N VAL A 42 16.83 6.33 -19.61
CA VAL A 42 18.08 6.92 -20.10
C VAL A 42 19.19 5.89 -20.19
N SER A 43 20.10 6.14 -21.12
CA SER A 43 21.27 5.29 -21.37
C SER A 43 22.45 6.15 -21.85
N ALA A 44 23.49 5.51 -22.38
CA ALA A 44 24.56 6.18 -23.12
C ALA A 44 24.06 7.14 -24.21
N TRP A 45 22.88 6.90 -24.80
CA TRP A 45 22.33 7.71 -25.89
C TRP A 45 21.99 9.14 -25.49
N GLN A 46 21.76 9.40 -24.20
CA GLN A 46 21.50 10.75 -23.67
C GLN A 46 22.78 11.50 -23.29
N ASN A 47 23.96 10.91 -23.56
CA ASN A 47 25.28 11.45 -23.21
C ASN A 47 25.38 11.77 -21.71
N THR A 48 26.22 12.74 -21.35
CA THR A 48 26.35 13.22 -19.97
C THR A 48 25.18 14.13 -19.62
N ILE A 49 24.32 13.66 -18.71
CA ILE A 49 23.13 14.38 -18.24
C ILE A 49 23.48 15.35 -17.10
N ASP A 50 22.91 16.55 -17.13
CA ASP A 50 22.81 17.44 -15.96
C ASP A 50 21.60 17.04 -15.11
N TRP A 51 21.83 16.17 -14.13
CA TRP A 51 20.78 15.62 -13.29
C TRP A 51 20.14 16.65 -12.36
N GLN A 52 20.85 17.73 -12.02
CA GLN A 52 20.28 18.81 -11.22
C GLN A 52 19.27 19.61 -12.06
N ALA A 53 19.62 19.92 -13.32
CA ALA A 53 18.70 20.55 -14.26
C ALA A 53 17.48 19.66 -14.54
N VAL A 54 17.67 18.35 -14.72
CA VAL A 54 16.60 17.36 -14.90
C VAL A 54 15.65 17.33 -13.69
N LYS A 55 16.18 17.29 -12.47
CA LYS A 55 15.38 17.37 -11.24
C LYS A 55 14.60 18.69 -11.15
N ASN A 56 15.25 19.80 -11.49
CA ASN A 56 14.63 21.13 -11.49
C ASN A 56 13.54 21.25 -12.57
N ALA A 57 13.71 20.56 -13.69
CA ALA A 57 12.71 20.43 -14.75
C ALA A 57 11.50 19.57 -14.32
N GLY A 58 11.53 18.96 -13.13
CA GLY A 58 10.40 18.26 -12.54
C GLY A 58 10.27 16.79 -12.90
N VAL A 59 11.36 16.15 -13.35
CA VAL A 59 11.45 14.69 -13.43
C VAL A 59 11.32 14.09 -12.03
N GLU A 60 10.45 13.10 -11.88
CA GLU A 60 10.11 12.48 -10.60
C GLU A 60 10.78 11.10 -10.41
N GLY A 61 11.40 10.55 -11.45
CA GLY A 61 12.20 9.34 -11.36
C GLY A 61 12.95 9.01 -12.66
N ALA A 62 13.79 7.98 -12.61
CA ALA A 62 14.52 7.50 -13.79
C ALA A 62 14.62 5.96 -13.88
N ILE A 63 14.54 5.39 -15.08
CA ILE A 63 14.97 4.00 -15.35
C ILE A 63 16.27 4.04 -16.15
N ILE A 64 17.36 3.52 -15.60
CA ILE A 64 18.70 3.68 -16.17
C ILE A 64 19.13 2.38 -16.86
N ARG A 65 19.60 2.43 -18.11
CA ARG A 65 20.20 1.25 -18.74
C ARG A 65 21.43 0.84 -17.93
N LEU A 66 21.40 -0.36 -17.36
CA LEU A 66 22.52 -0.92 -16.62
C LEU A 66 23.54 -1.52 -17.57
N SER A 67 23.06 -2.33 -18.51
CA SER A 67 23.85 -3.11 -19.47
C SER A 67 22.97 -3.58 -20.63
N TYR A 68 23.55 -4.36 -21.53
CA TYR A 68 22.88 -5.06 -22.62
C TYR A 68 23.57 -6.41 -22.84
N GLY A 69 22.81 -7.48 -23.05
CA GLY A 69 23.38 -8.84 -23.06
C GLY A 69 24.01 -9.24 -21.72
N TRP A 70 24.92 -10.21 -21.75
CA TRP A 70 25.79 -10.57 -20.63
C TRP A 70 27.26 -10.42 -21.01
N GLY A 71 28.11 -10.02 -20.05
CA GLY A 71 29.55 -9.92 -20.25
C GLY A 71 30.02 -8.67 -21.02
N ASN A 72 29.09 -7.81 -21.45
CA ASN A 72 29.40 -6.53 -22.09
C ASN A 72 29.75 -5.42 -21.08
N GLY A 73 29.55 -5.67 -19.79
CA GLY A 73 29.78 -4.69 -18.73
C GLY A 73 28.69 -3.62 -18.65
N PHE A 74 29.01 -2.51 -18.01
CA PHE A 74 28.08 -1.40 -17.85
C PHE A 74 27.82 -0.67 -19.17
N ASP A 75 26.58 -0.22 -19.37
CA ASP A 75 26.35 0.97 -20.18
C ASP A 75 27.27 2.11 -19.69
N VAL A 76 27.90 2.82 -20.62
CA VAL A 76 28.96 3.78 -20.31
C VAL A 76 28.51 4.94 -19.40
N GLN A 77 27.21 5.24 -19.31
CA GLN A 77 26.67 6.25 -18.40
C GLN A 77 26.04 5.67 -17.12
N ALA A 78 25.86 4.33 -17.02
CA ALA A 78 25.12 3.70 -15.93
C ALA A 78 25.60 4.11 -14.54
N LYS A 79 26.91 3.97 -14.28
CA LYS A 79 27.48 4.29 -12.96
C LYS A 79 27.28 5.76 -12.58
N ARG A 80 27.51 6.68 -13.54
CA ARG A 80 27.34 8.11 -13.30
C ARG A 80 25.87 8.43 -13.03
N ASN A 81 24.96 7.94 -13.85
CA ASN A 81 23.52 8.18 -13.70
C ASN A 81 22.99 7.66 -12.36
N ILE A 82 23.37 6.43 -11.97
CA ILE A 82 23.01 5.86 -10.66
C ILE A 82 23.55 6.73 -9.52
N SER A 83 24.83 7.14 -9.59
CA SER A 83 25.45 7.95 -8.55
C SER A 83 24.78 9.31 -8.38
N GLU A 84 24.38 9.96 -9.47
CA GLU A 84 23.71 11.26 -9.44
C GLU A 84 22.27 11.16 -8.95
N CYS A 85 21.54 10.12 -9.35
CA CYS A 85 20.21 9.84 -8.80
C CYS A 85 20.27 9.63 -7.28
N LYS A 86 21.24 8.85 -6.80
CA LYS A 86 21.47 8.67 -5.35
C LYS A 86 21.81 9.99 -4.66
N ARG A 87 22.77 10.76 -5.20
CA ARG A 87 23.21 12.05 -4.63
C ARG A 87 22.06 13.05 -4.51
N LEU A 88 21.17 13.07 -5.51
CA LEU A 88 20.05 14.01 -5.57
C LEU A 88 18.76 13.45 -4.95
N GLY A 89 18.74 12.19 -4.51
CA GLY A 89 17.52 11.54 -4.03
C GLY A 89 16.42 11.45 -5.09
N ILE A 90 16.80 11.21 -6.35
CA ILE A 90 15.86 10.94 -7.45
C ILE A 90 15.55 9.43 -7.43
N PRO A 91 14.28 9.03 -7.23
CA PRO A 91 13.88 7.62 -7.28
C PRO A 91 14.30 6.99 -8.61
N PHE A 92 14.91 5.81 -8.57
CA PHE A 92 15.35 5.15 -9.80
C PHE A 92 15.11 3.64 -9.80
N GLY A 93 15.07 3.11 -11.02
CA GLY A 93 15.20 1.70 -11.34
C GLY A 93 16.27 1.53 -12.41
N VAL A 94 16.43 0.31 -12.91
CA VAL A 94 17.35 0.04 -14.02
C VAL A 94 16.74 -0.90 -15.03
N TYR A 95 17.28 -0.96 -16.23
CA TYR A 95 16.92 -1.97 -17.22
C TYR A 95 18.13 -2.62 -17.87
N VAL A 96 17.96 -3.82 -18.39
CA VAL A 96 18.94 -4.55 -19.20
C VAL A 96 18.31 -4.96 -20.51
N PHE A 97 18.88 -4.47 -21.62
CA PHE A 97 18.44 -4.86 -22.96
C PHE A 97 18.93 -6.28 -23.25
N SER A 98 18.01 -7.22 -23.48
CA SER A 98 18.36 -8.63 -23.66
C SER A 98 18.88 -8.93 -25.07
N TYR A 99 19.92 -9.75 -25.14
CA TYR A 99 20.34 -10.46 -26.35
C TYR A 99 20.26 -11.99 -26.18
N ALA A 100 19.52 -12.46 -25.17
CA ALA A 100 19.38 -13.88 -24.89
C ALA A 100 18.53 -14.62 -25.96
N GLU A 101 18.95 -15.84 -26.28
CA GLU A 101 18.24 -16.73 -27.22
C GLU A 101 17.66 -17.97 -26.51
N SER A 102 18.08 -18.20 -25.27
CA SER A 102 17.75 -19.39 -24.49
C SER A 102 17.63 -19.10 -22.99
N ALA A 103 17.08 -20.06 -22.25
CA ALA A 103 17.02 -20.00 -20.80
C ALA A 103 18.41 -19.92 -20.12
N ALA A 104 19.45 -20.46 -20.76
CA ALA A 104 20.82 -20.38 -20.26
C ALA A 104 21.41 -18.97 -20.43
N ASP A 105 21.10 -18.32 -21.55
CA ASP A 105 21.49 -16.93 -21.78
C ASP A 105 20.77 -16.00 -20.80
N GLY A 106 19.46 -16.18 -20.58
CA GLY A 106 18.71 -15.43 -19.57
C GLY A 106 19.26 -15.61 -18.15
N ALA A 107 19.74 -16.81 -17.81
CA ALA A 107 20.45 -17.06 -16.54
C ALA A 107 21.81 -16.34 -16.49
N SER A 108 22.49 -16.19 -17.62
CA SER A 108 23.78 -15.49 -17.70
C SER A 108 23.59 -13.98 -17.59
N GLU A 109 22.60 -13.42 -18.28
CA GLU A 109 22.20 -12.01 -18.15
C GLU A 109 21.77 -11.69 -16.71
N GLY A 110 20.95 -12.55 -16.10
CA GLY A 110 20.50 -12.35 -14.72
C GLY A 110 21.68 -12.36 -13.71
N ALA A 111 22.65 -13.25 -13.90
CA ALA A 111 23.86 -13.27 -13.07
C ALA A 111 24.74 -12.03 -13.28
N ASP A 112 24.87 -11.57 -14.52
CA ASP A 112 25.66 -10.37 -14.86
C ASP A 112 25.03 -9.11 -14.27
N VAL A 113 23.70 -8.95 -14.38
CA VAL A 113 22.95 -7.85 -13.76
C VAL A 113 23.19 -7.79 -12.25
N VAL A 114 23.13 -8.92 -11.55
CA VAL A 114 23.44 -8.99 -10.11
C VAL A 114 24.86 -8.50 -9.81
N ASN A 115 25.83 -8.92 -10.62
CA ASN A 115 27.23 -8.51 -10.45
C ASN A 115 27.40 -7.00 -10.67
N LEU A 116 26.78 -6.46 -11.72
CA LEU A 116 26.85 -5.03 -12.05
C LEU A 116 26.13 -4.17 -10.99
N LEU A 117 24.96 -4.57 -10.50
CA LEU A 117 24.27 -3.86 -9.42
C LEU A 117 25.15 -3.76 -8.16
N ARG A 118 25.78 -4.87 -7.75
CA ARG A 118 26.71 -4.90 -6.62
C ARG A 118 27.93 -4.01 -6.84
N GLN A 119 28.52 -4.04 -8.04
CA GLN A 119 29.65 -3.18 -8.40
C GLN A 119 29.29 -1.69 -8.42
N ALA A 120 28.03 -1.35 -8.73
CA ALA A 120 27.50 0.02 -8.65
C ALA A 120 27.07 0.41 -7.22
N GLY A 121 27.21 -0.49 -6.25
CA GLY A 121 26.77 -0.27 -4.87
C GLY A 121 25.27 -0.10 -4.73
N VAL A 122 24.48 -0.68 -5.64
CA VAL A 122 23.01 -0.65 -5.60
C VAL A 122 22.53 -1.85 -4.80
N ASN A 123 21.81 -1.61 -3.71
CA ASN A 123 21.13 -2.63 -2.92
C ASN A 123 19.66 -2.74 -3.35
N PRO A 124 18.95 -3.85 -3.04
CA PRO A 124 17.53 -3.98 -3.37
C PRO A 124 16.66 -2.82 -2.86
N GLY A 125 16.96 -2.27 -1.67
CA GLY A 125 16.23 -1.15 -1.09
C GLY A 125 16.50 0.23 -1.73
N ASP A 126 17.52 0.35 -2.57
CA ASP A 126 17.79 1.60 -3.30
C ASP A 126 16.85 1.78 -4.51
N LEU A 127 16.24 0.69 -4.98
CA LEU A 127 15.48 0.63 -6.22
C LEU A 127 13.99 0.93 -5.97
N SER A 128 13.61 2.19 -6.12
CA SER A 128 12.21 2.64 -6.06
C SER A 128 11.39 2.15 -7.25
N TYR A 129 12.05 1.90 -8.39
CA TYR A 129 11.47 1.24 -9.56
C TYR A 129 12.13 -0.13 -9.79
N PRO A 130 11.47 -1.06 -10.48
CA PRO A 130 12.01 -2.39 -10.73
C PRO A 130 13.38 -2.41 -11.41
N VAL A 131 14.06 -3.56 -11.30
CA VAL A 131 14.97 -4.00 -12.37
C VAL A 131 14.10 -4.52 -13.51
N PHE A 132 14.20 -3.89 -14.67
CA PHE A 132 13.44 -4.26 -15.86
C PHE A 132 14.26 -5.16 -16.77
N TYR A 133 13.65 -6.28 -17.16
CA TYR A 133 14.17 -7.11 -18.24
C TYR A 133 13.55 -6.63 -19.56
N ASP A 134 14.36 -5.98 -20.37
CA ASP A 134 13.94 -5.35 -21.62
C ASP A 134 14.04 -6.35 -22.77
N LEU A 135 12.86 -6.76 -23.26
CA LEU A 135 12.69 -7.78 -24.29
C LEU A 135 12.09 -7.16 -25.55
N GLU A 136 12.91 -7.06 -26.59
CA GLU A 136 12.54 -6.49 -27.88
C GLU A 136 12.90 -7.42 -29.05
N ASN A 137 12.34 -7.13 -30.22
CA ASN A 137 12.72 -7.80 -31.46
C ASN A 137 14.06 -7.24 -31.97
N TRP A 138 15.12 -8.04 -31.89
CA TRP A 138 16.47 -7.65 -32.29
C TRP A 138 17.09 -8.65 -33.27
N THR A 139 18.05 -8.18 -34.04
CA THR A 139 18.86 -9.01 -34.96
C THR A 139 20.24 -8.40 -35.11
N TYR A 140 21.27 -9.24 -35.18
CA TYR A 140 22.63 -8.88 -35.57
C TYR A 140 23.33 -10.07 -36.25
N THR A 141 24.59 -9.92 -36.64
CA THR A 141 25.28 -10.92 -37.47
C THR A 141 25.26 -12.32 -36.85
N GLY A 142 24.44 -13.22 -37.41
CA GLY A 142 24.32 -14.62 -37.00
C GLY A 142 23.32 -14.89 -35.89
N HIS A 143 22.70 -13.86 -35.32
CA HIS A 143 21.89 -13.94 -34.11
C HIS A 143 20.57 -13.18 -34.26
N LYS A 144 19.49 -13.69 -33.69
CA LYS A 144 18.17 -13.03 -33.71
C LYS A 144 17.37 -13.39 -32.46
N SER A 145 16.48 -12.48 -32.06
CA SER A 145 15.56 -12.72 -30.97
C SER A 145 14.67 -13.97 -31.22
N PRO A 146 14.33 -14.75 -30.19
CA PRO A 146 13.37 -15.84 -30.31
C PRO A 146 12.00 -15.38 -30.83
N THR A 147 11.21 -16.32 -31.36
CA THR A 147 9.84 -16.06 -31.82
C THR A 147 8.77 -16.82 -31.03
N SER A 148 9.18 -17.70 -30.11
CA SER A 148 8.28 -18.57 -29.35
C SER A 148 8.09 -18.06 -27.92
N PRO A 149 6.84 -17.85 -27.47
CA PRO A 149 6.56 -17.48 -26.07
C PRO A 149 7.15 -18.46 -25.05
N SER A 150 7.21 -19.75 -25.36
CA SER A 150 7.77 -20.77 -24.45
C SER A 150 9.29 -20.61 -24.25
N VAL A 151 10.02 -20.18 -25.28
CA VAL A 151 11.46 -19.87 -25.14
C VAL A 151 11.66 -18.65 -24.25
N TYR A 152 10.85 -17.62 -24.46
CA TYR A 152 10.86 -16.43 -23.62
C TYR A 152 10.46 -16.71 -22.17
N ASP A 153 9.51 -17.62 -21.92
CA ASP A 153 9.19 -18.06 -20.56
C ASP A 153 10.41 -18.65 -19.86
N GLY A 154 11.18 -19.49 -20.55
CA GLY A 154 12.45 -20.01 -20.04
C GLY A 154 13.46 -18.91 -19.73
N MET A 155 13.64 -17.95 -20.64
CA MET A 155 14.55 -16.81 -20.45
C MET A 155 14.15 -15.96 -19.24
N VAL A 156 12.88 -15.54 -19.18
CA VAL A 156 12.34 -14.70 -18.10
C VAL A 156 12.46 -15.42 -16.77
N ASN A 157 12.07 -16.69 -16.69
CA ASN A 157 12.11 -17.44 -15.43
C ASN A 157 13.54 -17.65 -14.92
N SER A 158 14.49 -17.95 -15.81
CA SER A 158 15.91 -18.06 -15.47
C SER A 158 16.49 -16.74 -15.00
N TRP A 159 16.20 -15.64 -15.69
CA TRP A 159 16.66 -14.30 -15.32
C TRP A 159 16.11 -13.89 -13.95
N TYR A 160 14.79 -14.05 -13.74
CA TYR A 160 14.13 -13.80 -12.45
C TYR A 160 14.77 -14.62 -11.33
N GLY A 161 14.99 -15.92 -11.56
CA GLY A 161 15.57 -16.81 -10.56
C GLY A 161 16.95 -16.36 -10.08
N LYS A 162 17.79 -15.81 -10.95
CA LYS A 162 19.11 -15.28 -10.57
C LYS A 162 19.01 -14.04 -9.70
N LEU A 163 18.15 -13.08 -10.05
CA LEU A 163 17.99 -11.85 -9.28
C LEU A 163 17.32 -12.11 -7.92
N GLN A 164 16.28 -12.94 -7.89
CA GLN A 164 15.60 -13.32 -6.65
C GLN A 164 16.54 -14.06 -5.69
N ALA A 165 17.36 -15.00 -6.19
CA ALA A 165 18.36 -15.68 -5.37
C ALA A 165 19.41 -14.71 -4.78
N ALA A 166 19.61 -13.54 -5.39
CA ALA A 166 20.49 -12.50 -4.91
C ALA A 166 19.78 -11.43 -4.03
N GLY A 167 18.48 -11.59 -3.76
CA GLY A 167 17.67 -10.71 -2.92
C GLY A 167 16.96 -9.57 -3.66
N TYR A 168 17.06 -9.50 -4.99
CA TYR A 168 16.35 -8.51 -5.81
C TYR A 168 14.99 -9.07 -6.23
N ASN A 169 13.94 -8.62 -5.53
CA ASN A 169 12.57 -9.10 -5.75
C ASN A 169 11.68 -8.11 -6.51
N ASN A 170 12.06 -6.83 -6.58
CA ASN A 170 11.34 -5.82 -7.36
C ASN A 170 11.77 -5.91 -8.84
N LEU A 171 11.17 -6.85 -9.56
CA LEU A 171 11.51 -7.22 -10.93
C LEU A 171 10.31 -7.02 -11.85
N SER A 172 10.54 -6.62 -13.10
CA SER A 172 9.49 -6.56 -14.10
C SER A 172 10.03 -6.80 -15.52
N VAL A 173 9.18 -7.25 -16.43
CA VAL A 173 9.44 -7.23 -17.86
C VAL A 173 9.03 -5.87 -18.42
N TYR A 174 9.85 -5.36 -19.34
CA TYR A 174 9.50 -4.28 -20.25
C TYR A 174 9.46 -4.80 -21.69
N SER A 175 8.50 -4.32 -22.47
CA SER A 175 8.44 -4.50 -23.92
C SER A 175 7.41 -3.54 -24.53
N TYR A 176 7.20 -3.60 -25.84
CA TYR A 176 6.17 -2.85 -26.55
C TYR A 176 4.94 -3.71 -26.87
N THR A 177 3.77 -3.07 -26.95
CA THR A 177 2.46 -3.75 -27.03
C THR A 177 2.36 -4.82 -28.12
N SER A 178 2.88 -4.58 -29.32
CA SER A 178 2.78 -5.58 -30.40
C SER A 178 3.65 -6.81 -30.14
N TYR A 179 4.77 -6.69 -29.42
CA TYR A 179 5.59 -7.84 -29.05
C TYR A 179 4.95 -8.66 -27.93
N LEU A 180 4.38 -7.98 -26.93
CA LEU A 180 3.57 -8.58 -25.86
C LEU A 180 2.37 -9.37 -26.38
N ASN A 181 1.79 -8.95 -27.50
CA ASN A 181 0.67 -9.63 -28.15
C ASN A 181 1.11 -10.67 -29.20
N SER A 182 2.41 -10.89 -29.40
CA SER A 182 2.96 -11.86 -30.37
C SER A 182 3.99 -12.79 -29.72
N ALA A 183 5.28 -12.51 -29.89
CA ALA A 183 6.36 -13.40 -29.44
C ALA A 183 6.43 -13.53 -27.91
N LEU A 184 5.91 -12.54 -27.17
CA LEU A 184 5.84 -12.53 -25.70
C LEU A 184 4.42 -12.81 -25.17
N ASN A 185 3.50 -13.32 -26.00
CA ASN A 185 2.12 -13.61 -25.61
C ASN A 185 2.04 -14.88 -24.73
N SER A 186 2.41 -14.72 -23.47
CA SER A 186 2.35 -15.75 -22.42
C SER A 186 1.78 -15.14 -21.15
N SER A 187 0.89 -15.87 -20.48
CA SER A 187 0.34 -15.46 -19.19
C SER A 187 1.42 -15.27 -18.12
N ASN A 188 2.52 -16.04 -18.20
CA ASN A 188 3.65 -15.91 -17.29
C ASN A 188 4.44 -14.61 -17.51
N ILE A 189 4.60 -14.17 -18.77
CA ILE A 189 5.27 -12.91 -19.12
C ILE A 189 4.36 -11.72 -18.82
N HIS A 190 3.09 -11.78 -19.21
CA HIS A 190 2.10 -10.75 -18.87
C HIS A 190 1.98 -10.57 -17.35
N GLY A 191 2.00 -11.68 -16.60
CA GLY A 191 2.06 -11.72 -15.14
C GLY A 191 3.27 -11.00 -14.51
N LYS A 192 4.29 -10.68 -15.30
CA LYS A 192 5.53 -10.00 -14.89
C LYS A 192 5.71 -8.62 -15.53
N THR A 193 4.80 -8.18 -16.39
CA THR A 193 4.94 -6.97 -17.21
C THR A 193 4.22 -5.78 -16.57
N ARG A 194 4.97 -4.81 -16.04
CA ARG A 194 4.43 -3.58 -15.44
C ARG A 194 4.75 -2.34 -16.27
N TRP A 195 5.70 -2.40 -17.21
CA TRP A 195 6.12 -1.26 -18.02
C TRP A 195 5.99 -1.59 -19.51
N VAL A 196 5.18 -0.82 -20.23
CA VAL A 196 4.87 -1.09 -21.64
C VAL A 196 5.04 0.16 -22.49
N ALA A 197 5.75 0.00 -23.61
CA ALA A 197 5.87 1.03 -24.63
C ALA A 197 4.71 1.00 -25.63
N GLN A 198 4.10 2.16 -25.82
CA GLN A 198 3.13 2.38 -26.89
C GLN A 198 3.06 3.86 -27.26
N TYR A 199 3.70 4.23 -28.37
CA TYR A 199 3.65 5.59 -28.90
C TYR A 199 2.36 5.76 -29.70
N GLY A 200 1.27 6.10 -29.00
CA GLY A 200 -0.05 6.19 -29.61
C GLY A 200 -1.06 6.92 -28.75
N SER A 201 -2.27 7.07 -29.28
CA SER A 201 -3.34 7.84 -28.66
C SER A 201 -3.98 7.14 -27.47
N THR A 202 -3.84 5.82 -27.36
CA THR A 202 -4.43 4.98 -26.31
C THR A 202 -3.48 3.83 -25.98
N MET A 203 -3.54 3.31 -24.75
CA MET A 203 -2.85 2.09 -24.36
C MET A 203 -3.69 0.87 -24.78
N GLN A 204 -3.17 0.03 -25.66
CA GLN A 204 -3.89 -1.15 -26.17
C GLN A 204 -3.51 -2.43 -25.41
N TYR A 205 -2.41 -2.43 -24.64
CA TYR A 205 -2.09 -3.51 -23.74
C TYR A 205 -2.94 -3.42 -22.46
N THR A 206 -3.70 -4.47 -22.15
CA THR A 206 -4.66 -4.48 -21.02
C THR A 206 -4.31 -5.49 -19.94
N ALA A 207 -3.31 -6.36 -20.16
CA ALA A 207 -2.95 -7.46 -19.27
C ALA A 207 -1.92 -7.05 -18.19
N PHE A 208 -2.05 -5.84 -17.63
CA PHE A 208 -1.24 -5.43 -16.48
C PHE A 208 -1.63 -6.27 -15.25
N PRO A 209 -0.66 -6.92 -14.57
CA PRO A 209 -0.96 -7.90 -13.53
C PRO A 209 -1.17 -7.28 -12.15
N THR A 210 -0.71 -6.05 -11.95
CA THR A 210 -0.74 -5.35 -10.66
C THR A 210 -1.43 -3.99 -10.80
N ASN A 211 -1.75 -3.38 -9.65
CA ASN A 211 -2.36 -2.07 -9.60
C ASN A 211 -1.43 -0.99 -10.17
N ASP A 212 -0.14 -1.11 -9.90
CA ASP A 212 0.88 -0.19 -10.39
C ASP A 212 1.31 -0.55 -11.82
N ARG A 213 1.52 0.46 -12.66
CA ARG A 213 1.81 0.28 -14.09
C ARG A 213 2.52 1.51 -14.67
N GLY A 214 3.29 1.28 -15.73
CA GLY A 214 4.04 2.27 -16.48
C GLY A 214 3.70 2.24 -17.96
N TRP A 215 3.46 3.42 -18.53
CA TRP A 215 3.33 3.61 -19.97
C TRP A 215 4.47 4.50 -20.47
N GLN A 216 5.37 3.95 -21.30
CA GLN A 216 6.29 4.76 -22.11
C GLN A 216 5.51 5.32 -23.30
N TYR A 217 5.13 6.59 -23.19
CA TYR A 217 4.14 7.20 -24.08
C TYR A 217 4.75 7.99 -25.25
N THR A 218 6.04 8.29 -25.18
CA THR A 218 6.80 8.94 -26.26
C THR A 218 8.30 8.66 -26.12
N SER A 219 8.98 8.58 -27.26
CA SER A 219 10.45 8.65 -27.38
C SER A 219 10.95 10.01 -27.88
N GLY A 220 10.04 10.98 -27.98
CA GLY A 220 10.27 12.30 -28.54
C GLY A 220 10.42 13.42 -27.52
N GLY A 221 10.50 13.10 -26.24
CA GLY A 221 10.52 14.09 -25.17
C GLY A 221 11.77 14.98 -25.19
N SER A 222 11.65 16.19 -24.65
CA SER A 222 12.78 17.11 -24.45
C SER A 222 12.79 17.65 -23.03
N ILE A 223 13.92 17.52 -22.32
CA ILE A 223 14.07 17.93 -20.92
C ILE A 223 15.35 18.75 -20.78
N ASN A 224 15.24 19.87 -20.08
CA ASN A 224 16.41 20.67 -19.74
C ASN A 224 17.42 19.85 -18.93
N GLY A 225 18.68 19.87 -19.36
CA GLY A 225 19.76 19.03 -18.80
C GLY A 225 20.04 17.74 -19.58
N ILE A 226 19.23 17.42 -20.59
CA ILE A 226 19.48 16.32 -21.53
C ILE A 226 19.64 16.88 -22.94
N SER A 227 20.71 16.48 -23.62
CA SER A 227 20.91 16.83 -25.03
C SER A 227 20.14 15.86 -25.92
N GLY A 228 19.27 16.38 -26.78
CA GLY A 228 18.48 15.58 -27.71
C GLY A 228 17.18 15.05 -27.10
N ARG A 229 16.72 13.91 -27.63
CA ARG A 229 15.47 13.27 -27.23
C ARG A 229 15.64 12.39 -26.00
N VAL A 230 14.58 12.28 -25.22
CA VAL A 230 14.49 11.37 -24.07
C VAL A 230 13.13 10.70 -24.03
N ASP A 231 13.14 9.42 -23.66
CA ASP A 231 11.94 8.62 -23.49
C ASP A 231 11.21 9.04 -22.21
N MET A 232 9.89 9.19 -22.29
CA MET A 232 9.07 9.66 -21.18
C MET A 232 7.96 8.66 -20.84
N ASN A 233 7.76 8.52 -19.54
CA ASN A 233 6.91 7.50 -18.96
C ASN A 233 5.95 8.10 -17.93
N ALA A 234 4.75 7.55 -17.89
CA ALA A 234 3.81 7.76 -16.80
C ALA A 234 3.70 6.47 -15.98
N PHE A 235 4.31 6.47 -14.79
CA PHE A 235 4.17 5.39 -13.82
C PHE A 235 3.18 5.78 -12.72
N GLY A 236 2.24 4.91 -12.39
CA GLY A 236 1.30 5.17 -11.30
C GLY A 236 0.36 4.00 -11.08
N ASN A 237 -0.76 4.25 -10.40
CA ASN A 237 -1.72 3.22 -10.02
C ASN A 237 -2.98 3.26 -10.89
N TYR A 238 -3.58 2.11 -11.18
CA TYR A 238 -4.89 2.05 -11.82
C TYR A 238 -5.99 2.49 -10.84
N GLN A 239 -6.00 1.91 -9.64
CA GLN A 239 -6.86 2.24 -8.51
C GLN A 239 -6.08 3.03 -7.46
N PHE A 240 -6.77 3.93 -6.76
CA PHE A 240 -6.15 4.77 -5.74
C PHE A 240 -5.61 3.90 -4.60
N THR A 241 -4.33 4.08 -4.24
CA THR A 241 -3.74 3.44 -3.07
C THR A 241 -3.47 4.52 -2.03
N PRO A 242 -4.19 4.55 -0.90
CA PRO A 242 -3.93 5.54 0.14
C PRO A 242 -2.52 5.33 0.70
N ALA A 243 -1.75 6.41 0.81
CA ALA A 243 -0.40 6.37 1.38
C ALA A 243 -0.39 5.96 2.86
N VAL A 244 -1.53 6.09 3.54
CA VAL A 244 -1.72 5.70 4.94
C VAL A 244 -2.87 4.70 5.03
N GLN A 245 -2.61 3.59 5.70
CA GLN A 245 -3.58 2.53 5.97
C GLN A 245 -3.76 2.32 7.46
N ILE A 246 -5.01 2.33 7.94
CA ILE A 246 -5.38 2.06 9.34
C ILE A 246 -5.49 0.55 9.56
N THR A 247 -4.88 0.08 10.64
CA THR A 247 -5.06 -1.25 11.24
C THR A 247 -5.48 -1.10 12.70
N TRP A 248 -6.03 -2.14 13.31
CA TRP A 248 -6.40 -2.13 14.74
C TRP A 248 -6.36 -3.53 15.35
N VAL A 249 -6.18 -3.55 16.67
CA VAL A 249 -6.24 -4.76 17.50
C VAL A 249 -7.13 -4.47 18.70
N TYR A 250 -8.15 -5.31 18.92
CA TYR A 250 -8.94 -5.28 20.14
C TYR A 250 -8.13 -5.86 21.30
N ARG A 251 -7.98 -5.10 22.37
CA ARG A 251 -7.40 -5.55 23.64
C ARG A 251 -8.51 -5.85 24.62
N SER A 252 -8.18 -6.25 25.85
CA SER A 252 -9.18 -6.57 26.88
C SER A 252 -10.15 -5.41 27.12
N GLU A 253 -9.64 -4.17 27.21
CA GLU A 253 -10.44 -3.03 27.68
C GLU A 253 -10.54 -1.87 26.68
N ASP A 254 -9.74 -1.90 25.61
CA ASP A 254 -9.70 -0.85 24.61
C ASP A 254 -9.25 -1.37 23.24
N ILE A 255 -8.96 -0.46 22.31
CA ILE A 255 -8.51 -0.81 20.96
C ILE A 255 -7.15 -0.14 20.73
N ALA A 256 -6.13 -0.90 20.34
CA ALA A 256 -4.91 -0.32 19.79
C ALA A 256 -5.15 -0.02 18.31
N VAL A 257 -4.98 1.23 17.89
CA VAL A 257 -5.07 1.67 16.49
C VAL A 257 -3.66 1.87 15.94
N GLY A 258 -3.41 1.42 14.71
CA GLY A 258 -2.08 1.40 14.10
C GLY A 258 -2.12 1.90 12.66
N ALA A 259 -1.01 2.45 12.18
CA ALA A 259 -0.87 2.92 10.81
C ALA A 259 0.26 2.19 10.09
N SER A 260 -0.02 1.77 8.86
CA SER A 260 0.97 1.40 7.85
C SER A 260 1.07 2.55 6.86
N VAL A 261 2.29 2.98 6.53
CA VAL A 261 2.52 4.10 5.63
C VAL A 261 3.48 3.67 4.54
N ASP A 262 3.05 3.83 3.28
CA ASP A 262 3.89 3.60 2.12
C ASP A 262 4.72 4.87 1.85
N TYR A 263 5.89 4.95 2.48
CA TYR A 263 6.81 6.09 2.39
C TYR A 263 8.27 5.61 2.45
N PRO A 264 9.18 6.17 1.64
CA PRO A 264 10.56 5.69 1.50
C PRO A 264 11.47 5.90 2.73
N SER A 265 10.96 6.52 3.78
CA SER A 265 11.69 6.78 5.03
C SER A 265 10.85 6.32 6.22
N SER A 266 11.52 5.85 7.28
CA SER A 266 10.89 5.53 8.57
C SER A 266 10.71 6.75 9.48
N ASP A 267 11.18 7.93 9.06
CA ASP A 267 11.08 9.19 9.79
C ASP A 267 9.67 9.79 9.65
N ILE A 268 8.70 9.17 10.31
CA ILE A 268 7.28 9.51 10.17
C ILE A 268 6.70 9.86 11.55
N ASP A 269 6.00 10.99 11.64
CA ASP A 269 5.11 11.27 12.77
C ASP A 269 3.66 10.94 12.41
N TYR A 270 2.92 10.48 13.40
CA TYR A 270 1.52 10.10 13.32
C TYR A 270 0.68 10.93 14.28
N LYS A 271 -0.52 11.32 13.85
CA LYS A 271 -1.53 11.93 14.70
C LYS A 271 -2.83 11.17 14.55
N TRP A 272 -3.45 10.79 15.67
CA TRP A 272 -4.69 10.03 15.69
C TRP A 272 -5.81 10.79 16.36
N GLN A 273 -6.98 10.79 15.74
CA GLN A 273 -8.16 11.44 16.26
C GLN A 273 -9.40 10.57 16.05
N SER A 274 -10.37 10.66 16.97
CA SER A 274 -11.71 10.10 16.80
C SER A 274 -12.73 11.23 16.73
N TYR A 275 -13.74 11.09 15.87
CA TYR A 275 -14.91 11.96 15.83
C TYR A 275 -16.14 11.17 16.24
N ASN A 276 -16.75 11.51 17.36
CA ASN A 276 -17.96 10.85 17.83
C ASN A 276 -19.17 11.37 17.05
N LEU A 277 -19.88 10.50 16.33
CA LEU A 277 -21.00 10.90 15.47
C LEU A 277 -22.21 11.40 16.26
N SER A 278 -22.41 10.90 17.48
CA SER A 278 -23.53 11.29 18.35
C SER A 278 -23.30 12.67 18.96
N SER A 279 -22.12 12.90 19.54
CA SER A 279 -21.80 14.17 20.21
C SER A 279 -21.27 15.24 19.25
N LYS A 280 -20.94 14.87 18.00
CA LYS A 280 -20.36 15.74 16.97
C LYS A 280 -19.07 16.42 17.41
N ARG A 281 -18.21 15.69 18.11
CA ARG A 281 -16.95 16.22 18.67
C ARG A 281 -15.76 15.38 18.26
N TRP A 282 -14.69 16.07 17.90
CA TRP A 282 -13.36 15.49 17.76
C TRP A 282 -12.69 15.30 19.12
N LYS A 283 -11.94 14.21 19.25
CA LYS A 283 -11.07 13.90 20.38
C LYS A 283 -9.73 13.45 19.83
N THR A 284 -8.65 13.97 20.37
CA THR A 284 -7.30 13.49 20.08
C THR A 284 -7.07 12.18 20.81
N ILE A 285 -6.68 11.13 20.08
CA ILE A 285 -6.22 9.86 20.65
C ILE A 285 -4.74 9.98 21.00
N THR A 286 -3.92 10.41 20.04
CA THR A 286 -2.56 10.91 20.27
C THR A 286 -2.28 12.08 19.35
N ASP A 287 -1.52 13.05 19.85
CA ASP A 287 -0.91 14.07 19.01
C ASP A 287 0.31 13.49 18.28
N TRP A 288 0.97 14.31 17.45
CA TRP A 288 2.15 13.96 16.65
C TRP A 288 3.19 13.18 17.46
N THR A 289 3.40 11.92 17.09
CA THR A 289 4.36 11.00 17.71
C THR A 289 5.02 10.13 16.67
N GLY A 290 6.25 9.69 16.91
CA GLY A 290 6.92 8.70 16.04
C GLY A 290 6.35 7.28 16.17
N ALA A 291 5.47 7.04 17.15
CA ALA A 291 4.82 5.75 17.34
C ALA A 291 3.69 5.56 16.32
N ASN A 292 3.77 4.51 15.51
CA ASN A 292 2.72 4.18 14.55
C ASN A 292 1.49 3.50 15.19
N TRP A 293 1.53 3.21 16.49
CA TRP A 293 0.42 2.67 17.28
C TRP A 293 0.00 3.61 18.41
N ALA A 294 -1.30 3.67 18.70
CA ALA A 294 -1.87 4.41 19.82
C ALA A 294 -3.01 3.63 20.50
N GLY A 295 -3.19 3.80 21.81
CA GLY A 295 -4.32 3.25 22.55
C GLY A 295 -5.55 4.14 22.43
N TRP A 296 -6.65 3.60 21.93
CA TRP A 296 -7.92 4.31 21.79
C TRP A 296 -8.94 3.85 22.84
N VAL A 297 -9.20 4.75 23.78
CA VAL A 297 -10.14 4.59 24.89
C VAL A 297 -11.34 5.52 24.67
N ASP A 298 -12.52 4.95 24.50
CA ASP A 298 -13.77 5.72 24.32
C ASP A 298 -15.00 4.99 24.87
N GLN A 299 -16.17 5.63 24.74
CA GLN A 299 -17.46 5.02 25.04
C GLN A 299 -17.98 4.22 23.85
N LEU A 300 -18.82 3.21 24.11
CA LEU A 300 -19.54 2.47 23.08
C LEU A 300 -20.28 3.46 22.15
N GLY A 301 -19.95 3.48 20.86
CA GLY A 301 -20.62 4.35 19.90
C GLY A 301 -20.09 4.22 18.46
N ASP A 302 -20.59 5.07 17.58
CA ASP A 302 -20.15 5.22 16.20
C ASP A 302 -19.20 6.41 16.07
N TYR A 303 -18.06 6.17 15.42
CA TYR A 303 -16.98 7.13 15.27
C TYR A 303 -16.49 7.20 13.83
N TRP A 304 -15.90 8.33 13.46
CA TRP A 304 -14.84 8.33 12.44
C TRP A 304 -13.50 8.23 13.14
N LEU A 305 -12.68 7.26 12.72
CA LEU A 305 -11.29 7.14 13.15
C LEU A 305 -10.40 7.74 12.07
N HIS A 306 -9.56 8.68 12.46
CA HIS A 306 -8.72 9.46 11.56
C HIS A 306 -7.24 9.37 11.96
N VAL A 307 -6.39 9.21 10.96
CA VAL A 307 -4.94 9.30 11.10
C VAL A 307 -4.36 10.25 10.06
N GLU A 308 -3.39 11.04 10.48
CA GLU A 308 -2.50 11.81 9.61
C GLU A 308 -1.07 11.31 9.80
N ALA A 309 -0.32 11.20 8.69
CA ALA A 309 1.10 10.89 8.70
C ALA A 309 1.88 12.02 8.02
N ARG A 310 3.02 12.38 8.58
CA ARG A 310 3.93 13.38 8.01
C ARG A 310 5.38 12.97 8.16
N ASP A 311 6.23 13.46 7.27
CA ASP A 311 7.67 13.33 7.39
C ASP A 311 8.14 14.11 8.63
N SER A 312 8.84 13.45 9.54
CA SER A 312 9.18 14.03 10.85
C SER A 312 10.23 15.14 10.76
N ARG A 313 11.01 15.18 9.67
CA ARG A 313 12.07 16.17 9.45
C ARG A 313 11.53 17.40 8.75
N THR A 314 10.84 17.21 7.64
CA THR A 314 10.32 18.28 6.78
C THR A 314 8.94 18.78 7.20
N ARG A 315 8.24 18.02 8.05
CA ARG A 315 6.84 18.24 8.47
C ARG A 315 5.83 18.21 7.33
N LYS A 316 6.24 17.77 6.14
CA LYS A 316 5.36 17.62 4.98
C LYS A 316 4.39 16.46 5.22
N ILE A 317 3.08 16.71 5.04
CA ILE A 317 2.06 15.67 5.10
C ILE A 317 2.34 14.62 4.01
N ILE A 318 2.43 13.36 4.44
CA ILE A 318 2.56 12.18 3.57
C ILE A 318 1.17 11.78 3.09
N GLY A 319 0.21 11.71 4.01
CA GLY A 319 -1.16 11.39 3.72
C GLY A 319 -2.01 11.28 4.98
N SER A 320 -3.28 10.95 4.79
CA SER A 320 -4.23 10.75 5.87
C SER A 320 -5.27 9.71 5.47
N GLN A 321 -5.89 9.06 6.44
CA GLN A 321 -7.03 8.19 6.20
C GLN A 321 -8.11 8.42 7.26
N THR A 322 -9.37 8.29 6.84
CA THR A 322 -10.52 8.27 7.73
C THR A 322 -11.37 7.05 7.43
N ILE A 323 -11.77 6.31 8.46
CA ILE A 323 -12.70 5.19 8.35
C ILE A 323 -13.88 5.37 9.30
N ALA A 324 -15.05 4.84 8.93
CA ALA A 324 -16.14 4.66 9.88
C ALA A 324 -15.83 3.48 10.80
N PHE A 325 -16.08 3.64 12.09
CA PHE A 325 -15.72 2.65 13.11
C PHE A 325 -16.75 2.60 14.24
N ARG A 326 -17.30 1.41 14.52
CA ARG A 326 -18.12 1.18 15.72
C ARG A 326 -17.21 0.80 16.88
N TYR A 327 -16.99 1.72 17.81
CA TYR A 327 -16.17 1.45 18.99
C TYR A 327 -16.95 0.64 20.03
N ALA A 328 -16.30 -0.36 20.60
CA ALA A 328 -16.68 -1.04 21.84
C ALA A 328 -15.44 -1.13 22.76
N PRO A 329 -15.58 -1.04 24.10
CA PRO A 329 -14.45 -1.13 25.04
C PRO A 329 -13.77 -2.52 25.02
N GLY A 330 -12.89 -2.72 24.05
CA GLY A 330 -12.10 -3.94 23.89
C GLY A 330 -12.93 -5.21 23.72
N THR A 331 -12.42 -6.32 24.27
CA THR A 331 -13.01 -7.66 24.23
C THR A 331 -13.67 -8.08 25.54
N THR A 332 -13.74 -7.22 26.56
CA THR A 332 -14.45 -7.50 27.83
C THR A 332 -15.94 -7.75 27.56
N ARG A 333 -16.45 -8.93 27.89
CA ARG A 333 -17.83 -9.37 27.66
C ARG A 333 -18.39 -10.15 28.84
N VAL A 334 -19.72 -10.25 28.91
CA VAL A 334 -20.41 -11.14 29.86
C VAL A 334 -20.22 -12.58 29.36
N ALA A 335 -19.43 -13.38 30.08
CA ALA A 335 -19.09 -14.75 29.70
C ALA A 335 -20.18 -15.74 30.09
N ALA A 336 -20.74 -15.60 31.29
CA ALA A 336 -21.84 -16.44 31.77
C ALA A 336 -22.78 -15.65 32.69
N THR A 337 -24.02 -16.13 32.80
CA THR A 337 -25.05 -15.60 33.70
C THR A 337 -25.78 -16.74 34.39
N TYR A 338 -26.25 -16.51 35.62
CA TYR A 338 -26.99 -17.48 36.42
C TYR A 338 -28.17 -16.78 37.10
N ALA A 339 -29.35 -17.39 37.02
CA ALA A 339 -30.49 -17.02 37.85
C ALA A 339 -31.22 -18.31 38.26
N GLY A 340 -31.21 -18.63 39.54
CA GLY A 340 -31.77 -19.87 40.05
C GLY A 340 -32.34 -19.71 41.45
N TRP A 341 -33.44 -20.41 41.72
CA TRP A 341 -34.03 -20.46 43.05
C TRP A 341 -33.15 -21.25 44.02
N GLN A 342 -32.94 -20.68 45.21
CA GLN A 342 -32.33 -21.33 46.35
C GLN A 342 -33.17 -21.06 47.59
N ASN A 343 -33.86 -22.09 48.09
CA ASN A 343 -34.78 -22.00 49.22
C ASN A 343 -35.83 -20.90 49.03
N ASN A 344 -35.70 -19.76 49.74
CA ASN A 344 -36.65 -18.65 49.73
C ASN A 344 -36.14 -17.39 48.99
N HIS A 345 -35.10 -17.52 48.17
CA HIS A 345 -34.54 -16.43 47.38
C HIS A 345 -34.04 -16.91 46.02
N VAL A 346 -33.74 -15.98 45.12
CA VAL A 346 -33.08 -16.22 43.85
C VAL A 346 -31.62 -15.81 43.99
N LEU A 347 -30.71 -16.73 43.68
CA LEU A 347 -29.30 -16.42 43.51
C LEU A 347 -29.08 -15.97 42.07
N LEU A 348 -28.49 -14.78 41.92
CA LEU A 348 -28.10 -14.20 40.66
C LEU A 348 -26.58 -14.22 40.56
N GLY A 349 -26.06 -14.53 39.38
CA GLY A 349 -24.63 -14.57 39.13
C GLY A 349 -24.27 -14.14 37.73
N GLU A 350 -23.08 -13.56 37.59
CA GLU A 350 -22.46 -13.31 36.29
C GLU A 350 -20.94 -13.46 36.36
N SER A 351 -20.31 -13.63 35.20
CA SER A 351 -18.87 -13.64 35.06
C SER A 351 -18.44 -12.98 33.76
N SER A 352 -17.16 -12.56 33.71
CA SER A 352 -16.55 -11.98 32.53
C SER A 352 -15.35 -12.79 32.04
N ASN A 353 -15.03 -12.64 30.76
CA ASN A 353 -13.74 -13.06 30.19
C ASN A 353 -12.58 -12.13 30.58
N ASN A 354 -12.83 -11.04 31.30
CA ASN A 354 -11.83 -10.15 31.88
C ASN A 354 -11.87 -10.22 33.41
N ALA A 355 -10.77 -10.65 34.04
CA ALA A 355 -10.66 -10.77 35.49
C ALA A 355 -10.68 -9.43 36.23
N ALA A 356 -10.33 -8.33 35.56
CA ALA A 356 -10.35 -6.98 36.13
C ALA A 356 -11.71 -6.28 35.97
N ALA A 357 -12.70 -6.93 35.38
CA ALA A 357 -14.00 -6.34 35.12
C ALA A 357 -14.81 -6.06 36.40
N HIS A 358 -15.67 -5.06 36.31
CA HIS A 358 -16.68 -4.75 37.32
C HIS A 358 -18.07 -5.18 36.83
N TYR A 359 -18.97 -5.42 37.79
CA TYR A 359 -20.24 -6.12 37.58
C TYR A 359 -21.39 -5.31 38.19
N GLU A 360 -22.46 -5.10 37.43
CA GLU A 360 -23.75 -4.65 37.95
C GLU A 360 -24.89 -5.56 37.47
N ILE A 361 -25.69 -6.05 38.43
CA ILE A 361 -26.90 -6.82 38.16
C ILE A 361 -28.11 -5.96 38.53
N LYS A 362 -29.05 -5.77 37.60
CA LYS A 362 -30.25 -4.93 37.78
C LYS A 362 -31.51 -5.74 37.53
N ILE A 363 -32.54 -5.47 38.33
CA ILE A 363 -33.86 -6.11 38.23
C ILE A 363 -34.89 -5.10 37.75
N TYR A 364 -35.55 -5.42 36.64
CA TYR A 364 -36.67 -4.67 36.10
C TYR A 364 -37.98 -5.38 36.38
N ASP A 365 -38.94 -4.71 37.03
CA ASP A 365 -40.30 -5.21 37.22
C ASP A 365 -41.14 -4.85 35.99
N VAL A 366 -41.50 -5.85 35.19
CA VAL A 366 -42.19 -5.66 33.90
C VAL A 366 -43.56 -5.03 34.11
N ARG A 367 -44.28 -5.44 35.15
CA ARG A 367 -45.63 -4.94 35.46
C ARG A 367 -45.58 -3.47 35.89
N ARG A 368 -44.56 -3.08 36.66
CA ARG A 368 -44.40 -1.70 37.12
C ARG A 368 -43.64 -0.81 36.13
N SER A 369 -43.09 -1.41 35.08
CA SER A 369 -42.26 -0.75 34.08
C SER A 369 -41.14 0.10 34.70
N LYS A 370 -40.43 -0.46 35.69
CA LYS A 370 -39.32 0.23 36.36
C LYS A 370 -38.25 -0.71 36.91
N TRP A 371 -37.03 -0.21 37.01
CA TRP A 371 -35.97 -0.84 37.78
C TRP A 371 -36.32 -0.83 39.27
N VAL A 372 -36.27 -1.98 39.91
CA VAL A 372 -36.68 -2.16 41.31
C VAL A 372 -35.51 -2.53 42.22
N GLN A 373 -34.40 -3.03 41.67
CA GLN A 373 -33.21 -3.38 42.44
C GLN A 373 -31.94 -3.33 41.59
N GLY A 374 -30.81 -3.05 42.22
CA GLY A 374 -29.48 -3.08 41.62
C GLY A 374 -28.47 -3.63 42.61
N PHE A 375 -27.50 -4.39 42.11
CA PHE A 375 -26.46 -5.06 42.88
C PHE A 375 -25.11 -4.81 42.23
N LYS A 376 -24.06 -4.65 43.05
CA LYS A 376 -22.68 -4.56 42.58
C LYS A 376 -21.94 -5.86 42.92
N GLY A 377 -21.15 -6.34 41.97
CA GLY A 377 -20.38 -7.57 42.10
C GLY A 377 -21.02 -8.76 41.38
N PRO A 378 -20.25 -9.85 41.21
CA PRO A 378 -20.62 -10.96 40.33
C PRO A 378 -21.70 -11.88 40.90
N TRP A 379 -22.09 -11.71 42.17
CA TRP A 379 -23.10 -12.52 42.84
C TRP A 379 -24.05 -11.63 43.65
N ALA A 380 -25.34 -11.94 43.59
CA ALA A 380 -26.36 -11.22 44.34
C ALA A 380 -27.48 -12.15 44.83
N ILE A 381 -27.99 -11.88 46.03
CA ILE A 381 -29.19 -12.53 46.57
C ILE A 381 -30.38 -11.60 46.37
N TRP A 382 -31.39 -12.08 45.66
CA TRP A 382 -32.62 -11.35 45.38
C TRP A 382 -33.83 -12.08 45.96
N LYS A 383 -34.71 -11.36 46.66
CA LYS A 383 -35.95 -11.90 47.25
C LYS A 383 -37.17 -11.34 46.53
N PRO A 384 -37.58 -11.93 45.40
CA PRO A 384 -38.67 -11.42 44.61
C PRO A 384 -40.06 -11.68 45.22
N LYS A 385 -41.04 -10.90 44.77
CA LYS A 385 -42.47 -11.22 44.90
C LYS A 385 -42.95 -11.84 43.58
N LYS A 386 -44.00 -12.68 43.63
CA LYS A 386 -44.61 -13.30 42.43
C LYS A 386 -44.82 -12.28 41.31
N GLY A 387 -44.34 -12.58 40.11
CA GLY A 387 -44.37 -11.65 38.99
C GLY A 387 -43.40 -11.99 37.87
N ILE A 388 -43.36 -11.13 36.85
CA ILE A 388 -42.43 -11.24 35.72
C ILE A 388 -41.43 -10.10 35.80
N TYR A 389 -40.16 -10.45 35.77
CA TYR A 389 -39.04 -9.52 35.85
C TYR A 389 -38.07 -9.74 34.71
N TRP A 390 -37.24 -8.75 34.43
CA TRP A 390 -36.02 -8.95 33.64
C TRP A 390 -34.81 -8.81 34.55
N THR A 391 -33.87 -9.73 34.43
CA THR A 391 -32.54 -9.62 35.00
C THR A 391 -31.61 -9.07 33.93
N HIS A 392 -31.01 -7.92 34.22
CA HIS A 392 -30.06 -7.25 33.36
C HIS A 392 -28.67 -7.33 33.99
N TYR A 393 -27.72 -7.81 33.22
CA TYR A 393 -26.34 -8.05 33.59
C TYR A 393 -25.49 -7.07 32.81
N GLU A 394 -24.63 -6.34 33.51
CA GLU A 394 -23.75 -5.34 32.94
C GLU A 394 -22.33 -5.62 33.39
N VAL A 395 -21.42 -5.73 32.42
CA VAL A 395 -19.99 -5.81 32.70
C VAL A 395 -19.30 -4.55 32.24
N TYR A 396 -18.41 -4.08 33.10
CA TYR A 396 -17.64 -2.85 32.92
C TYR A 396 -16.16 -3.16 32.85
N THR A 397 -15.42 -2.40 32.06
CA THR A 397 -13.94 -2.39 32.09
C THR A 397 -13.42 -1.92 33.46
N SER A 398 -12.13 -2.15 33.74
CA SER A 398 -11.52 -1.72 35.00
C SER A 398 -11.62 -0.21 35.28
N ASP A 399 -11.74 0.61 34.23
CA ASP A 399 -11.95 2.06 34.30
C ASP A 399 -13.43 2.49 34.32
N GLY A 400 -14.36 1.54 34.45
CA GLY A 400 -15.79 1.81 34.68
C GLY A 400 -16.61 2.12 33.43
N ARG A 401 -16.11 1.81 32.22
CA ARG A 401 -16.89 1.95 30.97
C ARG A 401 -17.71 0.70 30.72
N LEU A 402 -18.96 0.87 30.30
CA LEU A 402 -19.85 -0.25 30.00
C LEU A 402 -19.32 -1.02 28.78
N ALA A 403 -18.91 -2.28 29.00
CA ALA A 403 -18.27 -3.09 27.97
C ALA A 403 -19.27 -4.01 27.26
N ASP A 404 -20.23 -4.58 27.99
CA ASP A 404 -21.25 -5.48 27.45
C ASP A 404 -22.45 -5.60 28.39
N THR A 405 -23.59 -6.03 27.86
CA THR A 405 -24.80 -6.27 28.63
C THR A 405 -25.55 -7.52 28.16
N LYS A 406 -26.21 -8.23 29.08
CA LYS A 406 -27.16 -9.30 28.76
C LYS A 406 -28.44 -9.16 29.55
N THR A 407 -29.58 -9.45 28.92
CA THR A 407 -30.90 -9.34 29.57
C THR A 407 -31.68 -10.62 29.37
N TYR A 408 -32.26 -11.14 30.44
CA TYR A 408 -33.08 -12.34 30.42
C TYR A 408 -34.38 -12.12 31.19
N ALA A 409 -35.48 -12.68 30.68
CA ALA A 409 -36.73 -12.71 31.42
C ALA A 409 -36.68 -13.77 32.52
N PHE A 410 -37.24 -13.44 33.69
CA PHE A 410 -37.29 -14.32 34.85
C PHE A 410 -38.68 -14.24 35.48
N GLY A 411 -39.39 -15.38 35.47
CA GLY A 411 -40.69 -15.53 36.13
C GLY A 411 -40.50 -16.04 37.57
N VAL A 412 -41.26 -15.45 38.49
CA VAL A 412 -41.25 -15.73 39.93
C VAL A 412 -42.60 -16.27 40.38
#